data_AF-A0A927KHU8-F1
#
_entry.id   AF-A0A927KHU8-F1
#
_cell.length_a   1.000
_cell.length_b   1.000
_cell.length_c   1.000
_cell.angle_alpha   90.00
_cell.angle_beta   90.00
_cell.angle_gamma   90.00
#
_symmetry.space_group_name_H-M   'P 1'
#
loop_
_entity.id
_entity.type
_entity.pdbx_description
1 polymer ?
#
loop_
_entity_poly.entity_id
_entity_poly.type
_entity_poly.pdbx_seq_one_letter_code
_entity_poly.pdbx_strand_id
1 'polypeptide(L)'
;MPVVSSAPWPVFRKERRWRGAVVSGAVLALALSLVQPVQARDAAQRCDAASLALLGAAAGAEPVAAACRDWPYDPAIRLVAAAWPDVGADGSDDDPLLLVSAMLDPAGGRVLARHERPLEQDAAFALREGGIRLDTARYDLAPGVRAFGVVLTSSARGPSCPDRGFERELTLLVRDGQALRPVFATWLDTWEMVEGSPCSWSPQRSVSDHAQVTLGVERTSSHGFADLTLTASVERHASDEDGALQVETRRARRTLRYDGNAYATDPFDNLFFWSSNPW
;
A
#
# COMPACT_ATOMS: atom_id res chain seq x y z
N MET A 1 5.73 48.48 62.24
CA MET A 1 4.74 49.34 62.93
C MET A 1 4.69 50.65 62.14
N PRO A 2 3.53 51.21 61.69
CA PRO A 2 2.18 51.29 62.29
C PRO A 2 1.06 50.62 61.42
N VAL A 3 -0.12 50.22 61.92
CA VAL A 3 -1.36 50.96 62.37
C VAL A 3 -2.09 51.65 61.19
N VAL A 4 -3.11 51.02 60.57
CA VAL A 4 -4.59 51.11 60.76
C VAL A 4 -5.21 52.49 60.45
N SER A 5 -6.22 52.51 59.56
CA SER A 5 -7.41 53.40 59.54
C SER A 5 -8.26 53.12 58.27
N SER A 6 -9.28 52.26 58.28
CA SER A 6 -10.72 52.48 58.59
C SER A 6 -11.58 53.13 57.47
N ALA A 7 -12.47 52.31 56.87
CA ALA A 7 -13.94 52.42 56.59
C ALA A 7 -14.63 53.82 56.49
N PRO A 8 -15.81 54.01 55.80
CA PRO A 8 -16.94 53.07 55.73
C PRO A 8 -17.80 52.97 54.42
N TRP A 9 -18.68 51.96 54.46
CA TRP A 9 -19.83 51.56 53.60
C TRP A 9 -20.97 52.61 53.57
N PRO A 10 -22.11 52.52 52.80
CA PRO A 10 -22.79 51.26 52.40
C PRO A 10 -23.64 51.18 51.10
N VAL A 11 -23.91 49.91 50.74
CA VAL A 11 -25.20 49.31 50.30
C VAL A 11 -25.87 49.83 49.02
N PHE A 12 -26.03 48.94 48.03
CA PHE A 12 -27.37 48.54 47.62
C PHE A 12 -27.45 47.06 47.21
N ARG A 13 -28.44 46.43 47.83
CA ARG A 13 -28.86 45.04 47.82
C ARG A 13 -29.73 44.79 46.61
N LYS A 14 -29.50 43.71 45.85
CA LYS A 14 -30.62 42.87 45.40
C LYS A 14 -30.17 41.44 45.10
N GLU A 15 -30.56 40.58 46.03
CA GLU A 15 -30.60 39.14 45.88
C GLU A 15 -31.54 38.76 44.72
N ARG A 16 -31.15 37.77 43.92
CA ARG A 16 -32.09 36.75 43.45
C ARG A 16 -31.38 35.41 43.39
N ARG A 17 -31.66 34.60 44.40
CA ARG A 17 -31.43 33.15 44.40
C ARG A 17 -32.28 32.55 43.28
N TRP A 18 -31.68 31.78 42.40
CA TRP A 18 -32.38 30.72 41.69
C TRP A 18 -31.69 29.40 42.00
N ARG A 19 -32.45 28.53 42.64
CA ARG A 19 -32.10 27.16 42.98
C ARG A 19 -32.35 26.29 41.75
N GLY A 20 -31.37 25.46 41.44
CA GLY A 20 -31.55 24.06 41.03
C GLY A 20 -32.35 23.79 39.75
N ALA A 21 -31.63 23.27 38.75
CA ALA A 21 -31.93 21.94 38.22
C ALA A 21 -30.70 21.48 37.42
N VAL A 22 -29.94 20.54 38.00
CA VAL A 22 -29.03 19.70 37.24
C VAL A 22 -29.90 18.76 36.42
N VAL A 23 -29.99 19.01 35.11
CA VAL A 23 -30.49 18.03 34.16
C VAL A 23 -29.27 17.40 33.51
N SER A 24 -28.88 16.24 34.01
CA SER A 24 -27.98 15.32 33.34
C SER A 24 -28.66 14.85 32.05
N GLY A 25 -28.43 15.59 30.96
CA GLY A 25 -28.72 15.13 29.61
C GLY A 25 -27.57 14.21 29.19
N ALA A 26 -27.80 12.90 29.24
CA ALA A 26 -26.94 11.92 28.60
C ALA A 26 -26.99 12.17 27.08
N VAL A 27 -26.02 12.93 26.56
CA VAL A 27 -25.75 12.96 25.12
C VAL A 27 -25.08 11.63 24.80
N LEU A 28 -25.88 10.66 24.35
CA LEU A 28 -25.36 9.52 23.62
C LEU A 28 -24.71 10.06 22.34
N ALA A 29 -23.42 10.34 22.40
CA ALA A 29 -22.62 10.48 21.20
C ALA A 29 -22.54 9.10 20.55
N LEU A 30 -23.45 8.85 19.60
CA LEU A 30 -23.31 7.78 18.62
C LEU A 30 -22.01 8.04 17.85
N ALA A 31 -20.92 7.47 18.35
CA ALA A 31 -19.71 7.28 17.57
C ALA A 31 -20.07 6.32 16.44
N LEU A 32 -20.53 6.89 15.32
CA LEU A 32 -20.57 6.21 14.03
C LEU A 32 -19.10 5.94 13.66
N SER A 33 -18.61 4.79 14.10
CA SER A 33 -17.41 4.18 13.57
C SER A 33 -17.60 4.07 12.07
N LEU A 34 -16.96 4.96 11.30
CA LEU A 34 -16.80 4.81 9.85
C LEU A 34 -15.84 3.65 9.60
N VAL A 35 -16.26 2.44 9.95
CA VAL A 35 -15.71 1.23 9.35
C VAL A 35 -16.29 1.22 7.95
N GLN A 36 -15.62 1.90 7.02
CA GLN A 36 -15.97 1.74 5.62
C GLN A 36 -15.76 0.26 5.28
N PRO A 37 -16.80 -0.46 4.82
CA PRO A 37 -16.63 -1.84 4.43
C PRO A 37 -15.60 -1.88 3.31
N VAL A 38 -14.64 -2.82 3.41
CA VAL A 38 -13.60 -3.07 2.40
C VAL A 38 -14.20 -3.16 0.98
N GLN A 39 -15.44 -3.64 0.87
CA GLN A 39 -16.28 -3.69 -0.33
C GLN A 39 -16.37 -2.37 -1.13
N ALA A 40 -16.36 -1.20 -0.46
CA ALA A 40 -16.42 0.09 -1.16
C ALA A 40 -15.10 0.48 -1.85
N ARG A 41 -13.95 -0.07 -1.39
CA ARG A 41 -12.63 0.17 -1.99
C ARG A 41 -12.42 -0.66 -3.25
N ASP A 42 -13.04 -1.83 -3.34
CA ASP A 42 -12.90 -2.74 -4.48
C ASP A 42 -13.84 -2.39 -5.64
N ALA A 43 -15.03 -1.85 -5.35
CA ALA A 43 -15.95 -1.37 -6.40
C ALA A 43 -15.36 -0.20 -7.23
N ALA A 44 -14.50 0.63 -6.60
CA ALA A 44 -13.86 1.77 -7.23
C ALA A 44 -12.73 1.41 -8.21
N GLN A 45 -12.38 0.12 -8.30
CA GLN A 45 -11.29 -0.37 -9.15
C GLN A 45 -11.76 -1.15 -10.39
N ARG A 46 -13.07 -1.15 -10.67
CA ARG A 46 -13.62 -1.87 -11.83
C ARG A 46 -13.29 -1.17 -13.14
N CYS A 47 -12.90 -1.97 -14.12
CA CYS A 47 -12.73 -1.53 -15.50
C CYS A 47 -14.03 -1.60 -16.28
N ASP A 48 -14.28 -0.56 -17.06
CA ASP A 48 -15.27 -0.59 -18.14
C ASP A 48 -14.60 -1.04 -19.45
N ALA A 49 -15.41 -1.57 -20.37
CA ALA A 49 -14.92 -2.09 -21.63
C ALA A 49 -14.24 -1.04 -22.52
N ALA A 50 -14.64 0.23 -22.43
CA ALA A 50 -14.03 1.30 -23.23
C ALA A 50 -12.60 1.59 -22.77
N SER A 51 -12.37 1.62 -21.45
CA SER A 51 -11.02 1.76 -20.86
C SER A 51 -10.09 0.63 -21.29
N LEU A 52 -10.57 -0.63 -21.27
CA LEU A 52 -9.77 -1.78 -21.70
C LEU A 52 -9.50 -1.78 -23.21
N ALA A 53 -10.49 -1.40 -24.02
CA ALA A 53 -10.33 -1.30 -25.47
C ALA A 53 -9.23 -0.31 -25.89
N LEU A 54 -9.03 0.78 -25.12
CA LEU A 54 -7.96 1.75 -25.38
C LEU A 54 -6.55 1.18 -25.18
N LEU A 55 -6.39 0.09 -24.42
CA LEU A 55 -5.09 -0.54 -24.20
C LEU A 55 -4.66 -1.43 -25.37
N GLY A 56 -5.53 -1.66 -26.35
CA GLY A 56 -5.17 -2.35 -27.58
C GLY A 56 -4.82 -3.82 -27.38
N ALA A 57 -5.44 -4.50 -26.41
CA ALA A 57 -5.45 -5.95 -26.39
C ALA A 57 -6.05 -6.46 -27.70
N ALA A 58 -5.53 -7.58 -28.23
CA ALA A 58 -6.04 -8.20 -29.45
C ALA A 58 -7.57 -8.25 -29.37
N ALA A 59 -8.25 -7.75 -30.41
CA ALA A 59 -9.70 -7.56 -30.39
C ALA A 59 -10.42 -8.84 -29.92
N GLY A 60 -11.01 -8.80 -28.73
CA GLY A 60 -11.75 -9.91 -28.12
C GLY A 60 -11.07 -10.67 -26.98
N ALA A 61 -9.81 -10.37 -26.62
CA ALA A 61 -9.14 -10.98 -25.47
C ALA A 61 -9.45 -10.23 -24.17
N GLU A 62 -10.14 -10.91 -23.25
CA GLU A 62 -10.36 -10.42 -21.89
C GLU A 62 -9.05 -10.50 -21.07
N PRO A 63 -8.76 -9.49 -20.23
CA PRO A 63 -7.59 -9.57 -19.35
C PRO A 63 -7.78 -10.64 -18.27
N VAL A 64 -6.68 -11.30 -17.89
CA VAL A 64 -6.64 -12.24 -16.75
C VAL A 64 -6.93 -11.51 -15.44
N ALA A 65 -6.44 -10.28 -15.32
CA ALA A 65 -6.71 -9.39 -14.21
C ALA A 65 -6.64 -7.94 -14.68
N ALA A 66 -7.49 -7.09 -14.11
CA ALA A 66 -7.50 -5.66 -14.41
C ALA A 66 -7.95 -4.84 -13.21
N ALA A 67 -7.43 -3.62 -13.10
CA ALA A 67 -7.86 -2.60 -12.17
C ALA A 67 -7.90 -1.24 -12.88
N CYS A 68 -8.99 -0.50 -12.72
CA CYS A 68 -9.17 0.84 -13.26
C CYS A 68 -9.66 1.79 -12.19
N ARG A 69 -9.07 2.98 -12.09
CA ARG A 69 -9.43 3.95 -11.06
C ARG A 69 -9.29 5.37 -11.57
N ASP A 70 -10.25 6.23 -11.25
CA ASP A 70 -10.12 7.66 -11.55
C ASP A 70 -8.94 8.25 -10.76
N TRP A 71 -8.15 9.09 -11.43
CA TRP A 71 -7.00 9.70 -10.82
C TRP A 71 -7.47 10.75 -9.80
N PRO A 72 -7.19 10.60 -8.49
CA PRO A 72 -7.79 11.49 -7.47
C PRO A 72 -7.41 12.97 -7.58
N TYR A 73 -6.41 13.29 -8.42
CA TYR A 73 -5.85 14.63 -8.55
C TYR A 73 -6.22 15.32 -9.86
N ASP A 74 -6.68 14.55 -10.84
CA ASP A 74 -7.26 15.05 -12.08
C ASP A 74 -8.30 14.03 -12.56
N PRO A 75 -9.60 14.25 -12.30
CA PRO A 75 -10.64 13.30 -12.65
C PRO A 75 -10.85 13.17 -14.17
N ALA A 76 -10.23 14.03 -14.99
CA ALA A 76 -10.18 13.83 -16.43
C ALA A 76 -9.23 12.69 -16.84
N ILE A 77 -8.44 12.17 -15.89
CA ILE A 77 -7.52 11.06 -16.10
C ILE A 77 -8.05 9.81 -15.41
N ARG A 78 -8.06 8.70 -16.14
CA ARG A 78 -8.32 7.37 -15.59
C ARG A 78 -7.04 6.54 -15.60
N LEU A 79 -6.69 5.95 -14.48
CA LEU A 79 -5.61 4.97 -14.40
C LEU A 79 -6.13 3.59 -14.73
N VAL A 80 -5.32 2.80 -15.43
CA VAL A 80 -5.59 1.39 -15.72
C VAL A 80 -4.31 0.57 -15.56
N ALA A 81 -4.44 -0.61 -14.97
CA ALA A 81 -3.45 -1.68 -15.07
C ALA A 81 -4.18 -2.99 -15.39
N ALA A 82 -3.77 -3.68 -16.45
CA ALA A 82 -4.42 -4.90 -16.90
C ALA A 82 -3.39 -5.85 -17.52
N ALA A 83 -3.59 -7.15 -17.31
CA ALA A 83 -2.69 -8.20 -17.79
C ALA A 83 -3.42 -9.14 -18.75
N TRP A 84 -2.80 -9.44 -19.89
CA TRP A 84 -3.30 -10.39 -20.88
C TRP A 84 -2.29 -11.51 -21.09
N PRO A 85 -2.72 -12.69 -21.56
CA PRO A 85 -1.78 -13.68 -22.10
C PRO A 85 -0.89 -13.02 -23.17
N ASP A 86 0.41 -13.29 -23.11
CA ASP A 86 1.35 -12.74 -24.09
C ASP A 86 1.17 -13.41 -25.46
N VAL A 87 1.70 -12.81 -26.52
CA VAL A 87 1.60 -13.32 -27.89
C VAL A 87 2.30 -14.68 -27.98
N GLY A 88 1.54 -15.72 -28.31
CA GLY A 88 2.06 -17.09 -28.45
C GLY A 88 1.83 -17.98 -27.22
N ALA A 89 1.17 -17.46 -26.18
CA ALA A 89 0.58 -18.25 -25.10
C ALA A 89 -0.33 -19.37 -25.65
N ASP A 90 -0.24 -20.57 -25.07
CA ASP A 90 -0.94 -21.77 -25.56
C ASP A 90 -2.19 -22.15 -24.74
N GLY A 91 -2.48 -21.36 -23.70
CA GLY A 91 -3.57 -21.54 -22.75
C GLY A 91 -3.16 -22.25 -21.46
N SER A 92 -1.86 -22.46 -21.20
CA SER A 92 -1.38 -23.05 -19.95
C SER A 92 -1.52 -22.11 -18.76
N ASP A 93 -1.60 -22.68 -17.55
CA ASP A 93 -1.70 -21.91 -16.30
C ASP A 93 -0.45 -21.07 -15.99
N ASP A 94 0.68 -21.43 -16.62
CA ASP A 94 2.00 -20.83 -16.47
C ASP A 94 2.36 -19.92 -17.67
N ASP A 95 1.40 -19.64 -18.55
CA ASP A 95 1.63 -18.78 -19.71
C ASP A 95 2.12 -17.40 -19.29
N PRO A 96 3.13 -16.83 -19.98
CA PRO A 96 3.56 -15.47 -19.70
C PRO A 96 2.43 -14.49 -19.96
N LEU A 97 2.38 -13.43 -19.16
CA LEU A 97 1.40 -12.35 -19.30
C LEU A 97 2.10 -11.05 -19.69
N LEU A 98 1.41 -10.20 -20.42
CA LEU A 98 1.81 -8.82 -20.63
C LEU A 98 0.98 -7.90 -19.75
N LEU A 99 1.60 -7.30 -18.73
CA LEU A 99 1.00 -6.25 -17.90
C LEU A 99 1.13 -4.90 -18.61
N VAL A 100 0.00 -4.29 -18.91
CA VAL A 100 -0.07 -2.92 -19.44
C VAL A 100 -0.61 -2.00 -18.35
N SER A 101 0.17 -0.98 -18.01
CA SER A 101 -0.24 0.13 -17.14
C SER A 101 -0.38 1.40 -17.96
N ALA A 102 -1.42 2.20 -17.72
CA ALA A 102 -1.69 3.39 -18.51
C ALA A 102 -2.40 4.50 -17.73
N MET A 103 -2.19 5.73 -18.20
CA MET A 103 -3.04 6.88 -17.94
C MET A 103 -3.89 7.13 -19.18
N LEU A 104 -5.19 7.25 -19.01
CA LEU A 104 -6.17 7.42 -20.09
C LEU A 104 -6.88 8.77 -19.96
N ASP A 105 -7.27 9.33 -21.10
CA ASP A 105 -8.26 10.39 -21.23
C ASP A 105 -9.55 9.73 -21.76
N PRO A 106 -10.47 9.31 -20.88
CA PRO A 106 -11.66 8.57 -21.28
C PRO A 106 -12.63 9.42 -22.11
N ALA A 107 -12.68 10.74 -21.88
CA ALA A 107 -13.53 11.65 -22.64
C ALA A 107 -13.02 11.84 -24.08
N GLY A 108 -11.69 11.95 -24.24
CA GLY A 108 -11.04 12.05 -25.54
C GLY A 108 -10.77 10.70 -26.23
N GLY A 109 -11.00 9.57 -25.54
CA GLY A 109 -10.79 8.23 -26.08
C GLY A 109 -9.33 7.95 -26.45
N ARG A 110 -8.37 8.35 -25.61
CA ARG A 110 -6.93 8.19 -25.92
C ARG A 110 -6.07 7.79 -24.72
N VAL A 111 -4.96 7.13 -25.02
CA VAL A 111 -3.90 6.83 -24.05
C VAL A 111 -3.00 8.06 -23.90
N LEU A 112 -2.83 8.53 -22.66
CA LEU A 112 -2.00 9.69 -22.31
C LEU A 112 -0.55 9.30 -22.00
N ALA A 113 -0.37 8.11 -21.41
CA ALA A 113 0.92 7.50 -21.13
C ALA A 113 0.77 5.99 -20.89
N ARG A 114 1.79 5.19 -21.22
CA ARG A 114 1.76 3.71 -21.10
C ARG A 114 3.09 3.13 -20.63
N HIS A 115 3.02 2.02 -19.91
CA HIS A 115 4.13 1.13 -19.59
C HIS A 115 3.68 -0.31 -19.83
N GLU A 116 4.59 -1.13 -20.36
CA GLU A 116 4.38 -2.56 -20.55
C GLU A 116 5.47 -3.32 -19.79
N ARG A 117 5.07 -4.41 -19.13
CA ARG A 117 5.97 -5.30 -18.42
C ARG A 117 5.56 -6.75 -18.70
N PRO A 118 6.45 -7.61 -19.23
CA PRO A 118 6.21 -9.04 -19.25
C PRO A 118 6.23 -9.61 -17.82
N LEU A 119 5.31 -10.51 -17.53
CA LEU A 119 5.20 -11.26 -16.29
C LEU A 119 5.36 -12.73 -16.61
N GLU A 120 6.39 -13.35 -16.05
CA GLU A 120 6.54 -14.80 -16.07
C GLU A 120 5.65 -15.40 -14.97
N GLN A 121 4.99 -16.51 -15.28
CA GLN A 121 4.23 -17.28 -14.29
C GLN A 121 4.95 -18.60 -14.00
N ASP A 122 4.99 -18.96 -12.72
CA ASP A 122 5.60 -20.20 -12.24
C ASP A 122 5.02 -20.59 -10.86
N ALA A 123 5.68 -21.53 -10.19
CA ALA A 123 5.27 -21.99 -8.85
C ALA A 123 5.35 -20.90 -7.77
N ALA A 124 6.11 -19.82 -7.98
CA ALA A 124 6.26 -18.71 -7.05
C ALA A 124 5.34 -17.52 -7.39
N PHE A 125 5.00 -17.32 -8.66
CA PHE A 125 4.10 -16.26 -9.10
C PHE A 125 3.04 -16.73 -10.08
N ALA A 126 1.78 -16.41 -9.76
CA ALA A 126 0.65 -16.61 -10.66
C ALA A 126 -0.30 -15.42 -10.49
N LEU A 127 -0.80 -14.88 -11.59
CA LEU A 127 -1.76 -13.77 -11.56
C LEU A 127 -3.13 -14.29 -11.95
N ARG A 128 -4.15 -13.98 -11.15
CA ARG A 128 -5.55 -14.33 -11.40
C ARG A 128 -6.43 -13.11 -11.15
N GLU A 129 -7.72 -13.24 -11.44
CA GLU A 129 -8.71 -12.17 -11.26
C GLU A 129 -8.59 -11.53 -9.87
N GLY A 130 -8.61 -10.19 -9.81
CA GLY A 130 -8.43 -9.43 -8.57
C GLY A 130 -6.99 -9.30 -8.08
N GLY A 131 -6.01 -9.90 -8.77
CA GLY A 131 -4.59 -9.83 -8.43
C GLY A 131 -3.90 -8.49 -8.72
N ILE A 132 -4.59 -7.50 -9.30
CA ILE A 132 -4.05 -6.17 -9.59
C ILE A 132 -4.77 -5.12 -8.74
N ARG A 133 -4.01 -4.18 -8.16
CA ARG A 133 -4.54 -3.02 -7.44
C ARG A 133 -3.81 -1.73 -7.83
N LEU A 134 -4.55 -0.64 -7.99
CA LEU A 134 -4.00 0.71 -8.20
C LEU A 134 -3.89 1.47 -6.87
N ASP A 135 -2.66 1.78 -6.48
CA ASP A 135 -2.34 2.60 -5.32
C ASP A 135 -2.18 4.07 -5.73
N THR A 136 -3.09 4.91 -5.24
CA THR A 136 -3.13 6.35 -5.55
C THR A 136 -2.84 7.23 -4.32
N ALA A 137 -2.08 6.69 -3.35
CA ALA A 137 -1.57 7.49 -2.24
C ALA A 137 -0.78 8.72 -2.73
N ARG A 138 -0.50 9.66 -1.81
CA ARG A 138 0.11 10.95 -2.13
C ARG A 138 1.61 10.83 -2.38
N TYR A 139 1.99 10.19 -3.49
CA TYR A 139 3.38 10.07 -3.93
C TYR A 139 3.84 11.32 -4.71
N ASP A 140 3.78 12.49 -4.07
CA ASP A 140 4.31 13.75 -4.62
C ASP A 140 5.84 13.70 -4.65
N LEU A 141 6.41 13.28 -5.78
CA LEU A 141 7.85 13.08 -5.87
C LEU A 141 8.58 14.37 -6.24
N ALA A 142 7.98 15.24 -7.05
CA ALA A 142 8.54 16.55 -7.38
C ALA A 142 7.39 17.53 -7.72
N PRO A 143 7.64 18.85 -7.82
CA PRO A 143 6.63 19.80 -8.28
C PRO A 143 6.01 19.37 -9.62
N GLY A 144 4.71 19.08 -9.62
CA GLY A 144 3.99 18.60 -10.82
C GLY A 144 4.23 17.14 -11.18
N VAL A 145 5.04 16.40 -10.43
CA VAL A 145 5.31 14.97 -10.65
C VAL A 145 4.76 14.17 -9.47
N ARG A 146 3.66 13.46 -9.72
CA ARG A 146 3.09 12.50 -8.78
C ARG A 146 3.10 11.10 -9.39
N ALA A 147 3.61 10.14 -8.63
CA ALA A 147 3.57 8.73 -9.01
C ALA A 147 2.26 8.06 -8.59
N PHE A 148 1.95 6.92 -9.23
CA PHE A 148 0.98 5.95 -8.73
C PHE A 148 1.59 4.57 -8.68
N GLY A 149 1.06 3.72 -7.82
CA GLY A 149 1.48 2.34 -7.66
C GLY A 149 0.60 1.38 -8.44
N VAL A 150 1.23 0.36 -9.02
CA VAL A 150 0.59 -0.88 -9.44
C VAL A 150 1.03 -1.95 -8.47
N VAL A 151 0.08 -2.61 -7.82
CA VAL A 151 0.34 -3.69 -6.88
C VAL A 151 -0.14 -5.01 -7.45
N LEU A 152 0.76 -5.98 -7.55
CA LEU A 152 0.48 -7.34 -8.00
C LEU A 152 0.46 -8.30 -6.80
N THR A 153 -0.67 -8.96 -6.59
CA THR A 153 -0.84 -10.00 -5.58
C THR A 153 -0.81 -11.35 -6.28
N SER A 154 0.17 -12.19 -5.94
CA SER A 154 0.26 -13.55 -6.45
C SER A 154 -0.88 -14.41 -5.90
N SER A 155 -1.39 -15.31 -6.71
CA SER A 155 -2.27 -16.42 -6.31
C SER A 155 -1.56 -17.77 -6.38
N ALA A 156 -0.26 -17.79 -6.62
CA ALA A 156 0.51 -19.04 -6.63
C ALA A 156 0.43 -19.70 -5.25
N ARG A 157 0.46 -21.04 -5.24
CA ARG A 157 0.49 -21.79 -3.98
C ARG A 157 1.81 -21.65 -3.24
N GLY A 158 2.85 -21.20 -3.95
CA GLY A 158 4.21 -21.17 -3.46
C GLY A 158 4.85 -22.57 -3.41
N PRO A 159 6.15 -22.62 -3.09
CA PRO A 159 6.86 -23.88 -2.86
C PRO A 159 6.32 -24.62 -1.62
N SER A 160 6.57 -25.92 -1.50
CA SER A 160 6.05 -26.75 -0.40
C SER A 160 6.68 -26.45 0.97
N CYS A 161 7.96 -26.04 1.00
CA CYS A 161 8.69 -25.75 2.23
C CYS A 161 9.62 -24.54 2.06
N PRO A 162 9.07 -23.33 1.83
CA PRO A 162 9.87 -22.12 1.79
C PRO A 162 10.48 -21.84 3.16
N ASP A 163 11.70 -21.31 3.17
CA ASP A 163 12.28 -20.64 4.34
C ASP A 163 12.03 -19.12 4.30
N ARG A 164 11.53 -18.60 3.17
CA ARG A 164 11.25 -17.18 2.94
C ARG A 164 10.07 -17.01 1.99
N GLY A 165 9.35 -15.91 2.11
CA GLY A 165 8.30 -15.55 1.18
C GLY A 165 8.14 -14.04 1.01
N PHE A 166 7.56 -13.66 -0.11
CA PHE A 166 7.26 -12.28 -0.46
C PHE A 166 5.98 -12.23 -1.29
N GLU A 167 5.16 -11.22 -1.03
CA GLU A 167 3.88 -11.01 -1.69
C GLU A 167 3.63 -9.51 -1.89
N ARG A 168 2.68 -9.22 -2.79
CA ARG A 168 2.22 -7.86 -3.07
C ARG A 168 3.34 -6.96 -3.58
N GLU A 169 3.82 -7.26 -4.79
CA GLU A 169 4.82 -6.45 -5.50
C GLU A 169 4.22 -5.07 -5.81
N LEU A 170 4.81 -4.00 -5.29
CA LEU A 170 4.48 -2.63 -5.63
C LEU A 170 5.50 -2.11 -6.64
N THR A 171 5.02 -1.58 -7.77
CA THR A 171 5.82 -0.75 -8.68
C THR A 171 5.24 0.67 -8.74
N LEU A 172 6.05 1.69 -8.46
CA LEU A 172 5.69 3.09 -8.68
C LEU A 172 6.05 3.56 -10.09
N LEU A 173 5.06 4.17 -10.75
CA LEU A 173 5.15 4.72 -12.10
C LEU A 173 4.98 6.24 -12.08
N VAL A 174 5.83 6.96 -12.80
CA VAL A 174 5.67 8.39 -13.09
C VAL A 174 5.38 8.60 -14.56
N ARG A 175 4.61 9.63 -14.90
CA ARG A 175 4.43 10.05 -16.29
C ARG A 175 5.65 10.79 -16.79
N ASP A 176 6.17 10.33 -17.92
CA ASP A 176 7.29 10.92 -18.65
C ASP A 176 6.87 11.09 -20.12
N GLY A 177 6.24 12.23 -20.43
CA GLY A 177 5.60 12.46 -21.72
C GLY A 177 4.46 11.46 -22.00
N GLN A 178 4.67 10.60 -23.00
CA GLN A 178 3.75 9.52 -23.40
C GLN A 178 4.15 8.15 -22.82
N ALA A 179 5.23 8.09 -22.03
CA ALA A 179 5.64 6.89 -21.32
C ALA A 179 5.23 6.98 -19.85
N LEU A 180 4.96 5.82 -19.26
CA LEU A 180 5.01 5.64 -17.81
C LEU A 180 6.36 5.00 -17.49
N ARG A 181 7.13 5.65 -16.62
CA ARG A 181 8.47 5.21 -16.25
C ARG A 181 8.44 4.62 -14.83
N PRO A 182 8.85 3.36 -14.64
CA PRO A 182 9.09 2.82 -13.30
C PRO A 182 10.20 3.59 -12.60
N VAL A 183 9.97 3.97 -11.35
CA VAL A 183 10.96 4.70 -10.53
C VAL A 183 11.28 3.97 -9.23
N PHE A 184 10.42 3.06 -8.78
CA PHE A 184 10.61 2.32 -7.55
C PHE A 184 9.84 1.00 -7.58
N ALA A 185 10.40 -0.06 -7.02
CA ALA A 185 9.72 -1.33 -6.79
C ALA A 185 10.10 -1.95 -5.44
N THR A 186 9.16 -2.67 -4.82
CA THR A 186 9.38 -3.44 -3.58
C THR A 186 8.27 -4.46 -3.35
N TRP A 187 8.53 -5.46 -2.51
CA TRP A 187 7.49 -6.30 -1.92
C TRP A 187 6.92 -5.65 -0.67
N LEU A 188 5.58 -5.66 -0.53
CA LEU A 188 4.89 -5.03 0.60
C LEU A 188 4.69 -5.98 1.78
N ASP A 189 4.65 -7.28 1.54
CA ASP A 189 4.49 -8.29 2.56
C ASP A 189 5.60 -9.33 2.39
N THR A 190 6.35 -9.58 3.45
CA THR A 190 7.53 -10.46 3.41
C THR A 190 7.62 -11.24 4.71
N TRP A 191 8.16 -12.45 4.66
CA TRP A 191 8.44 -13.23 5.86
C TRP A 191 9.68 -14.10 5.67
N GLU A 192 10.36 -14.40 6.77
CA GLU A 192 11.47 -15.35 6.79
C GLU A 192 11.38 -16.25 8.01
N MET A 193 11.82 -17.49 7.86
CA MET A 193 12.11 -18.38 8.96
C MET A 193 13.52 -18.09 9.48
N VAL A 194 13.61 -17.79 10.76
CA VAL A 194 14.86 -17.44 11.46
C VAL A 194 15.45 -18.68 12.15
N GLU A 195 14.61 -19.54 12.72
CA GLU A 195 14.99 -20.77 13.40
C GLU A 195 14.01 -21.89 13.05
N GLY A 196 14.51 -23.11 12.99
CA GLY A 196 13.75 -24.30 12.62
C GLY A 196 14.00 -24.72 11.18
N SER A 197 13.18 -25.66 10.72
CA SER A 197 13.22 -26.25 9.37
C SER A 197 11.80 -26.33 8.80
N PRO A 198 11.56 -25.82 7.58
CA PRO A 198 10.21 -25.65 7.04
C PRO A 198 9.59 -27.00 6.61
N CYS A 199 10.40 -28.06 6.50
CA CYS A 199 9.93 -29.44 6.27
C CYS A 199 10.20 -30.37 7.47
N SER A 200 10.34 -29.88 8.71
CA SER A 200 10.53 -30.81 9.83
C SER A 200 9.22 -31.51 10.19
N TRP A 201 9.26 -32.84 10.31
CA TRP A 201 8.16 -33.64 10.84
C TRP A 201 8.29 -33.92 12.35
N SER A 202 9.40 -33.52 12.98
CA SER A 202 9.57 -33.60 14.43
C SER A 202 9.20 -32.28 15.10
N PRO A 203 8.61 -32.29 16.32
CA PRO A 203 8.50 -31.10 17.13
C PRO A 203 9.88 -30.46 17.27
N GLN A 204 9.93 -29.16 17.03
CA GLN A 204 11.12 -28.35 17.15
C GLN A 204 10.65 -26.93 17.48
N ARG A 205 11.53 -26.17 18.13
CA ARG A 205 11.35 -24.73 18.18
C ARG A 205 11.38 -24.15 16.77
N SER A 206 10.46 -23.23 16.47
CA SER A 206 10.45 -22.48 15.22
C SER A 206 10.31 -20.99 15.50
N VAL A 207 11.03 -20.18 14.73
CA VAL A 207 10.95 -18.72 14.81
C VAL A 207 10.78 -18.18 13.39
N SER A 208 9.76 -17.37 13.17
CA SER A 208 9.56 -16.63 11.93
C SER A 208 9.41 -15.14 12.19
N ASP A 209 9.92 -14.33 11.29
CA ASP A 209 9.71 -12.89 11.27
C ASP A 209 8.80 -12.56 10.08
N HIS A 210 7.68 -11.89 10.33
CA HIS A 210 6.71 -11.42 9.34
C HIS A 210 6.74 -9.90 9.29
N ALA A 211 6.86 -9.32 8.10
CA ALA A 211 6.97 -7.88 7.94
C ALA A 211 5.98 -7.33 6.92
N GLN A 212 5.24 -6.31 7.36
CA GLN A 212 4.40 -5.47 6.52
C GLN A 212 5.13 -4.15 6.26
N VAL A 213 5.40 -3.87 4.98
CA VAL A 213 6.14 -2.70 4.53
C VAL A 213 5.17 -1.62 4.03
N THR A 214 5.41 -0.40 4.47
CA THR A 214 4.71 0.80 4.01
C THR A 214 5.69 1.79 3.41
N LEU A 215 5.22 2.54 2.42
CA LEU A 215 5.99 3.57 1.73
C LEU A 215 5.51 4.96 2.14
N GLY A 216 6.46 5.85 2.44
CA GLY A 216 6.23 7.27 2.70
C GLY A 216 7.11 8.15 1.82
N VAL A 217 6.66 9.39 1.62
CA VAL A 217 7.44 10.45 0.95
C VAL A 217 8.00 11.39 2.02
N GLU A 218 9.30 11.62 1.99
CA GLU A 218 10.00 12.49 2.93
C GLU A 218 9.96 13.97 2.50
N ARG A 219 10.35 14.84 3.44
CA ARG A 219 10.53 16.28 3.14
C ARG A 219 11.89 16.59 2.52
N THR A 220 12.86 15.70 2.68
CA THR A 220 14.17 15.82 2.03
C THR A 220 14.05 15.43 0.57
N SER A 221 15.00 15.86 -0.25
CA SER A 221 15.01 15.58 -1.67
C SER A 221 16.42 15.33 -2.17
N SER A 222 16.55 14.42 -3.13
CA SER A 222 17.77 14.11 -3.85
C SER A 222 17.51 14.24 -5.36
N HIS A 223 18.40 14.90 -6.09
CA HIS A 223 18.29 15.07 -7.55
C HIS A 223 16.91 15.58 -8.03
N GLY A 224 16.29 16.49 -7.26
CA GLY A 224 15.01 17.12 -7.60
C GLY A 224 13.76 16.31 -7.26
N PHE A 225 13.91 15.09 -6.72
CA PHE A 225 12.83 14.24 -6.25
C PHE A 225 12.88 14.08 -4.74
N ALA A 226 11.73 14.01 -4.06
CA ALA A 226 11.61 13.77 -2.63
C ALA A 226 12.17 12.39 -2.27
N ASP A 227 12.91 12.28 -1.17
CA ASP A 227 13.38 10.96 -0.73
C ASP A 227 12.18 10.08 -0.32
N LEU A 228 12.32 8.77 -0.46
CA LEU A 228 11.31 7.81 -0.04
C LEU A 228 11.72 7.14 1.26
N THR A 229 10.75 6.78 2.09
CA THR A 229 10.99 6.00 3.31
C THR A 229 10.16 4.74 3.32
N LEU A 230 10.84 3.60 3.45
CA LEU A 230 10.23 2.31 3.75
C LEU A 230 10.17 2.12 5.26
N THR A 231 8.99 1.78 5.78
CA THR A 231 8.80 1.39 7.18
C THR A 231 8.20 0.00 7.24
N ALA A 232 8.95 -0.95 7.80
CA ALA A 232 8.50 -2.29 8.09
C ALA A 232 7.97 -2.36 9.53
N SER A 233 6.75 -2.86 9.70
CA SER A 233 6.28 -3.37 11.00
C SER A 233 6.52 -4.87 11.00
N VAL A 234 7.40 -5.32 11.88
CA VAL A 234 7.88 -6.71 11.94
C VAL A 234 7.29 -7.38 13.17
N GLU A 235 6.70 -8.53 13.00
CA GLU A 235 6.24 -9.43 14.06
C GLU A 235 7.11 -10.68 14.06
N ARG A 236 7.69 -11.01 15.21
CA ARG A 236 8.40 -12.28 15.43
C ARG A 236 7.46 -13.24 16.11
N HIS A 237 7.28 -14.40 15.51
CA HIS A 237 6.46 -15.48 16.00
C HIS A 237 7.41 -16.61 16.39
N ALA A 238 7.50 -16.91 17.69
CA ALA A 238 8.32 -18.01 18.20
C ALA A 238 7.41 -19.09 18.79
N SER A 239 7.49 -20.30 18.26
CA SER A 239 6.80 -21.47 18.78
C SER A 239 7.81 -22.40 19.44
N ASP A 240 7.60 -22.74 20.70
CA ASP A 240 8.38 -23.80 21.37
C ASP A 240 7.86 -25.20 21.02
N GLU A 241 8.62 -26.25 21.39
CA GLU A 241 8.26 -27.65 21.16
C GLU A 241 6.91 -28.03 21.78
N ASP A 242 6.57 -27.39 22.90
CA ASP A 242 5.31 -27.58 23.63
C ASP A 242 4.12 -26.84 22.98
N GLY A 243 4.34 -26.12 21.87
CA GLY A 243 3.33 -25.37 21.13
C GLY A 243 2.99 -23.99 21.69
N ALA A 244 3.76 -23.49 22.67
CA ALA A 244 3.60 -22.13 23.18
C ALA A 244 4.06 -21.11 22.14
N LEU A 245 3.16 -20.18 21.75
CA LEU A 245 3.44 -19.11 20.80
C LEU A 245 3.76 -17.80 21.54
N GLN A 246 4.90 -17.19 21.23
CA GLN A 246 5.28 -15.84 21.64
C GLN A 246 5.30 -14.93 20.42
N VAL A 247 4.76 -13.70 20.59
CA VAL A 247 4.76 -12.68 19.55
C VAL A 247 5.45 -11.42 20.05
N GLU A 248 6.53 -11.02 19.38
CA GLU A 248 7.25 -9.77 19.62
C GLU A 248 7.09 -8.85 18.42
N THR A 249 7.08 -7.53 18.64
CA THR A 249 6.93 -6.56 17.54
C THR A 249 8.02 -5.51 17.56
N ARG A 250 8.50 -5.14 16.37
CA ARG A 250 9.44 -4.04 16.18
C ARG A 250 9.17 -3.29 14.89
N ARG A 251 9.89 -2.19 14.70
CA ARG A 251 9.88 -1.43 13.45
C ARG A 251 11.28 -1.28 12.90
N ALA A 252 11.40 -1.36 11.59
CA ALA A 252 12.61 -1.02 10.85
C ALA A 252 12.31 0.03 9.79
N ARG A 253 13.29 0.87 9.49
CA ARG A 253 13.15 1.96 8.52
C ARG A 253 14.36 2.02 7.59
N ARG A 254 14.11 2.27 6.31
CA ARG A 254 15.13 2.57 5.30
C ARG A 254 14.70 3.78 4.48
N THR A 255 15.60 4.75 4.32
CA THR A 255 15.38 5.89 3.43
C THR A 255 16.11 5.65 2.12
N LEU A 256 15.42 5.92 1.01
CA LEU A 256 15.90 5.76 -0.35
C LEU A 256 16.01 7.14 -0.99
N ARG A 257 17.17 7.40 -1.60
CA ARG A 257 17.46 8.65 -2.29
C ARG A 257 17.31 8.42 -3.78
N TYR A 258 16.65 9.35 -4.46
CA TYR A 258 16.58 9.32 -5.92
C TYR A 258 17.97 9.57 -6.51
N ASP A 259 18.41 8.72 -7.44
CA ASP A 259 19.75 8.79 -8.03
C ASP A 259 19.86 9.71 -9.26
N GLY A 260 18.73 10.32 -9.65
CA GLY A 260 18.58 11.10 -10.89
C GLY A 260 17.73 10.39 -11.94
N ASN A 261 17.55 9.07 -11.82
CA ASN A 261 16.73 8.24 -12.69
C ASN A 261 15.68 7.41 -11.92
N ALA A 262 16.04 6.78 -10.80
CA ALA A 262 15.16 5.94 -10.00
C ALA A 262 15.59 5.90 -8.52
N TYR A 263 14.79 5.24 -7.67
CA TYR A 263 15.17 4.92 -6.28
C TYR A 263 15.76 3.51 -6.17
N ALA A 264 15.05 2.52 -6.72
CA ALA A 264 15.42 1.10 -6.82
C ALA A 264 14.29 0.40 -7.59
N THR A 265 14.54 -0.05 -8.82
CA THR A 265 13.49 -0.63 -9.69
C THR A 265 13.46 -2.14 -9.69
N ASP A 266 14.49 -2.79 -9.12
CA ASP A 266 14.42 -4.21 -8.82
C ASP A 266 13.66 -4.39 -7.49
N PRO A 267 12.52 -5.10 -7.45
CA PRO A 267 11.77 -5.31 -6.21
C PRO A 267 12.57 -6.07 -5.14
N PHE A 268 13.65 -6.75 -5.51
CA PHE A 268 14.54 -7.48 -4.60
C PHE A 268 15.57 -6.58 -3.89
N ASP A 269 15.89 -5.38 -4.39
CA ASP A 269 16.88 -4.46 -3.79
C ASP A 269 16.53 -4.03 -2.35
N ASN A 270 15.24 -4.08 -2.04
CA ASN A 270 14.68 -3.68 -0.74
C ASN A 270 14.07 -4.84 0.03
N LEU A 271 14.14 -6.06 -0.52
CA LEU A 271 13.62 -7.24 0.12
C LEU A 271 14.39 -7.50 1.42
N PHE A 272 13.67 -7.79 2.50
CA PHE A 272 14.25 -8.08 3.83
C PHE A 272 15.18 -7.00 4.41
N PHE A 273 15.08 -5.71 4.03
CA PHE A 273 15.92 -4.66 4.61
C PHE A 273 15.84 -4.56 6.16
N TRP A 274 14.79 -5.14 6.73
CA TRP A 274 14.48 -5.17 8.15
C TRP A 274 15.13 -6.35 8.90
N SER A 275 15.63 -7.38 8.22
CA SER A 275 16.16 -8.61 8.84
C SER A 275 17.51 -8.42 9.54
N SER A 276 18.31 -7.45 9.08
CA SER A 276 19.63 -7.13 9.62
C SER A 276 19.61 -6.38 10.96
N ASN A 277 18.43 -5.98 11.44
CA ASN A 277 18.28 -5.31 12.74
C ASN A 277 17.97 -6.34 13.84
N PRO A 278 18.77 -6.38 14.93
CA PRO A 278 18.49 -7.27 16.06
C PRO A 278 17.18 -6.91 16.76
N TRP A 279 16.61 -7.92 17.44
CA TRP A 279 15.42 -7.83 18.28
C TRP A 279 15.76 -7.27 19.67
#